data_AF-A0A4Y8S6J8-F1
#
_entry.id   AF-A0A4Y8S6J8-F1
#
_cell.length_a   1.000
_cell.length_b   1.000
_cell.length_c   1.000
_cell.angle_alpha   90.00
_cell.angle_beta   90.00
_cell.angle_gamma   90.00
#
_symmetry.space_group_name_H-M   'P 1'
#
loop_
_entity.id
_entity.type
_entity.pdbx_description
1 polymer ?
#
loop_
_entity_poly.entity_id
_entity_poly.type
_entity_poly.pdbx_seq_one_letter_code
_entity_poly.pdbx_strand_id
1 'polypeptide(L)'
;MHSIKFKNWEEAKLNLVKKLLASSGKSSIHSFLFRGQANSTWKLLSSFDRMERDKSKYDILLKNFQEICQTYNYKDELFPRQDTELIAAYAQHYGLPTRLLDWTTSPYFAAFFCIFYCIINKNKK
;
A
#
# COMPACT_ATOMS: atom_id res chain seq x y z
N MET A 1 -3.20 12.70 -15.96
CA MET A 1 -3.67 12.28 -14.62
C MET A 1 -5.03 12.92 -14.40
N HIS A 2 -6.10 12.12 -14.30
CA HIS A 2 -7.45 12.64 -14.06
C HIS A 2 -7.61 12.98 -12.57
N SER A 3 -8.03 14.20 -12.25
CA SER A 3 -8.22 14.63 -10.86
C SER A 3 -9.68 15.00 -10.60
N ILE A 4 -10.27 14.41 -9.58
CA ILE A 4 -11.61 14.78 -9.10
C ILE A 4 -11.44 15.54 -7.80
N LYS A 5 -12.02 16.73 -7.73
CA LYS A 5 -11.99 17.59 -6.53
C LYS A 5 -13.38 17.64 -5.89
N PHE A 6 -13.39 17.78 -4.58
CA PHE A 6 -14.57 17.96 -3.75
C PHE A 6 -14.35 19.16 -2.85
N LYS A 7 -15.41 19.91 -2.56
CA LYS A 7 -15.36 21.08 -1.69
C LYS A 7 -15.08 20.70 -0.24
N ASN A 8 -15.67 19.61 0.22
CA ASN A 8 -15.56 19.11 1.59
C ASN A 8 -15.78 17.58 1.65
N TRP A 9 -15.64 17.02 2.85
CA TRP A 9 -15.79 15.58 3.08
C TRP A 9 -17.20 15.06 2.81
N GLU A 10 -18.23 15.82 3.15
CA GLU A 10 -19.62 15.42 2.95
C GLU A 10 -19.97 15.27 1.47
N GLU A 11 -19.56 16.24 0.64
CA GLU A 11 -19.70 16.16 -0.81
C GLU A 11 -18.92 14.97 -1.37
N ALA A 12 -17.70 14.72 -0.87
CA ALA A 12 -16.90 13.58 -1.27
C ALA A 12 -17.61 12.26 -0.93
N LYS A 13 -18.07 12.08 0.30
CA LYS A 13 -18.76 10.86 0.74
C LYS A 13 -19.99 10.55 -0.10
N LEU A 14 -20.79 11.57 -0.43
CA LEU A 14 -22.01 11.39 -1.21
C LEU A 14 -21.76 11.14 -2.70
N ASN A 15 -20.74 11.78 -3.29
CA ASN A 15 -20.58 11.82 -4.74
C ASN A 15 -19.38 11.05 -5.28
N LEU A 16 -18.48 10.54 -4.43
CA LEU A 16 -17.22 9.92 -4.86
C LEU A 16 -17.44 8.74 -5.81
N VAL A 17 -18.25 7.77 -5.39
CA VAL A 17 -18.52 6.56 -6.20
C VAL A 17 -19.16 6.93 -7.53
N LYS A 18 -20.18 7.81 -7.50
CA LYS A 18 -20.88 8.28 -8.71
C LYS A 18 -19.92 8.97 -9.68
N LYS A 19 -19.10 9.91 -9.20
CA LYS A 19 -18.13 10.65 -10.03
C LYS A 19 -17.04 9.72 -10.58
N LEU A 20 -16.60 8.71 -9.83
CA LEU A 20 -15.61 7.72 -10.28
C LEU A 20 -16.14 6.79 -11.37
N LEU A 21 -17.37 6.28 -11.21
CA LEU A 21 -17.97 5.41 -12.22
C LEU A 21 -18.23 6.19 -13.52
N ALA A 22 -18.77 7.40 -13.41
CA ALA A 22 -19.01 8.27 -14.55
C ALA A 22 -17.73 8.64 -15.32
N SER A 23 -16.61 8.90 -14.62
CA SER A 23 -15.36 9.30 -15.28
C SER A 23 -14.55 8.15 -15.86
N SER A 24 -14.77 6.92 -15.39
CA SER A 24 -14.01 5.74 -15.81
C SER A 24 -14.74 4.84 -16.81
N GLY A 25 -16.06 5.00 -16.95
CA GLY A 25 -16.90 4.08 -17.71
C GLY A 25 -17.09 2.70 -17.07
N LYS A 26 -16.63 2.51 -15.81
CA LYS A 26 -16.78 1.25 -15.09
C LYS A 26 -18.17 1.15 -14.45
N SER A 27 -18.72 -0.06 -14.43
CA SER A 27 -20.04 -0.34 -13.86
C SER A 27 -20.02 -0.63 -12.36
N SER A 28 -18.85 -0.94 -11.78
CA SER A 28 -18.73 -1.33 -10.37
C SER A 28 -17.54 -0.66 -9.67
N ILE A 29 -17.75 -0.29 -8.40
CA ILE A 29 -16.70 0.26 -7.54
C ILE A 29 -15.62 -0.77 -7.19
N HIS A 30 -15.96 -2.07 -7.24
CA HIS A 30 -15.02 -3.16 -7.00
C HIS A 30 -13.97 -3.32 -8.10
N SER A 31 -14.18 -2.67 -9.25
CA SER A 31 -13.20 -2.60 -10.33
C SER A 31 -12.08 -1.57 -10.07
N PHE A 32 -12.04 -0.96 -8.89
CA PHE A 32 -11.03 0.00 -8.46
C PHE A 32 -10.24 -0.49 -7.26
N LEU A 33 -8.96 -0.12 -7.25
CA LEU A 33 -8.09 -0.20 -6.09
C LEU A 33 -7.77 1.21 -5.62
N PHE A 34 -7.82 1.41 -4.31
CA PHE A 34 -7.59 2.69 -3.66
C PHE A 34 -6.39 2.59 -2.72
N ARG A 35 -5.65 3.69 -2.59
CA ARG A 35 -4.59 3.86 -1.61
C ARG A 35 -4.68 5.25 -1.00
N GLY A 36 -4.64 5.33 0.32
CA GLY A 36 -4.64 6.60 1.05
C GLY A 36 -3.26 7.25 1.06
N GLN A 37 -3.16 8.49 0.58
CA GLN A 37 -1.94 9.29 0.70
C GLN A 37 -2.26 10.74 1.06
N ALA A 38 -1.46 11.30 1.98
CA ALA A 38 -1.61 12.66 2.46
C ALA A 38 -1.33 13.72 1.37
N ASN A 39 -0.48 13.38 0.40
CA ASN A 39 -0.10 14.30 -0.68
C ASN A 39 -0.20 13.60 -2.04
N SER A 40 -1.02 14.16 -2.93
CA SER A 40 -1.22 13.65 -4.29
C SER A 40 0.02 13.75 -5.20
N THR A 41 1.05 14.52 -4.82
CA THR A 41 2.31 14.61 -5.59
C THR A 41 3.33 13.53 -5.22
N TRP A 42 3.08 12.78 -4.16
CA TRP A 42 3.96 11.68 -3.77
C TRP A 42 3.92 10.55 -4.79
N LYS A 43 5.10 10.01 -5.10
CA LYS A 43 5.24 8.87 -5.99
C LYS A 43 4.76 7.60 -5.29
N LEU A 44 4.20 6.67 -6.06
CA LEU A 44 3.86 5.31 -5.62
C LEU A 44 5.14 4.46 -5.52
N LEU A 45 5.95 4.74 -4.50
CA LEU A 45 7.15 3.97 -4.18
C LEU A 45 6.88 3.06 -3.00
N SER A 46 7.39 1.83 -3.03
CA SER A 46 7.32 0.92 -1.89
C SER A 46 8.25 1.37 -0.76
N SER A 47 8.25 0.67 0.39
CA SER A 47 9.24 0.95 1.44
C SER A 47 10.67 0.64 0.96
N PHE A 48 10.85 -0.45 0.21
CA PHE A 48 12.13 -0.78 -0.43
C PHE A 48 12.60 0.32 -1.39
N ASP A 49 11.76 0.73 -2.35
CA ASP A 49 12.15 1.71 -3.38
C ASP A 49 12.45 3.11 -2.82
N ARG A 50 11.96 3.43 -1.61
CA ARG A 50 12.31 4.68 -0.91
C ARG A 50 13.69 4.63 -0.26
N MET A 51 14.14 3.44 0.14
CA MET A 51 15.37 3.25 0.92
C MET A 51 16.54 2.82 0.04
N GLU A 52 16.28 2.03 -0.99
CA GLU A 52 17.30 1.41 -1.83
C GLU A 52 17.10 1.77 -3.30
N ARG A 53 18.18 2.21 -3.94
CA ARG A 53 18.21 2.57 -5.37
C ARG A 53 18.56 1.37 -6.25
N ASP A 54 19.39 0.47 -5.72
CA ASP A 54 19.79 -0.75 -6.42
C ASP A 54 18.72 -1.83 -6.28
N LYS A 55 17.92 -1.97 -7.34
CA LYS A 55 16.82 -2.94 -7.42
C LYS A 55 17.30 -4.39 -7.35
N SER A 56 18.55 -4.70 -7.69
CA SER A 56 19.05 -6.07 -7.65
C SER A 56 19.13 -6.62 -6.22
N LYS A 57 19.24 -5.73 -5.22
CA LYS A 57 19.33 -6.13 -3.80
C LYS A 57 18.04 -6.66 -3.20
N TYR A 58 16.90 -6.44 -3.85
CA TYR A 58 15.61 -6.88 -3.30
C TYR A 58 15.54 -8.40 -3.16
N ASP A 59 15.96 -9.12 -4.21
CA ASP A 59 15.88 -10.57 -4.24
C ASP A 59 16.85 -11.18 -3.21
N ILE A 60 18.02 -10.56 -3.05
CA ILE A 60 19.00 -10.92 -2.01
C ILE A 60 18.41 -10.69 -0.61
N LEU A 61 17.79 -9.53 -0.37
CA LEU A 61 17.17 -9.20 0.92
C LEU A 61 16.08 -10.20 1.29
N LEU A 62 15.18 -10.51 0.35
CA LEU A 62 14.06 -11.41 0.60
C LEU A 62 14.53 -12.86 0.79
N LYS A 63 15.55 -13.29 0.02
CA LYS A 63 16.18 -14.60 0.18
C LYS A 63 16.85 -14.74 1.54
N ASN A 64 17.62 -13.74 1.97
CA ASN A 64 18.26 -13.75 3.29
C ASN A 64 17.22 -13.83 4.42
N PHE A 65 16.12 -13.08 4.31
CA PHE A 65 15.02 -13.17 5.27
C PHE A 65 14.44 -14.58 5.34
N GLN A 66 14.17 -15.19 4.19
CA GLN A 66 13.64 -16.56 4.10
C GLN A 66 14.62 -17.59 4.71
N GLU A 67 15.91 -17.50 4.41
CA GLU A 67 16.95 -18.39 4.96
C GLU A 67 17.07 -18.26 6.48
N ILE A 68 16.98 -17.05 7.03
CA ILE A 68 16.98 -16.81 8.48
C ILE A 68 15.74 -17.46 9.12
N CYS A 69 14.55 -17.25 8.57
CA CYS A 69 13.32 -17.88 9.06
C CYS A 69 13.43 -19.41 9.07
N GLN A 70 14.01 -20.01 8.03
CA GLN A 70 14.22 -21.46 7.95
C GLN A 70 15.26 -21.97 8.95
N THR A 71 16.38 -21.25 9.09
CA THR A 71 17.52 -21.63 9.94
C THR A 71 17.14 -21.66 11.41
N TYR A 72 16.42 -20.63 11.88
CA TYR A 72 16.00 -20.55 13.28
C TYR A 72 14.75 -21.39 13.58
N ASN A 73 14.40 -22.32 12.67
CA ASN A 73 13.24 -23.19 12.76
C ASN A 73 12.00 -22.38 13.16
N TYR A 74 11.74 -21.27 12.44
CA TYR A 74 10.55 -20.48 12.66
C TYR A 74 9.34 -21.39 12.43
N LYS A 75 8.81 -21.95 13.53
CA LYS A 75 7.78 -23.02 13.54
C LYS A 75 6.39 -22.45 13.27
N ASP A 76 6.31 -21.32 12.58
CA ASP A 76 5.03 -20.89 12.07
C ASP A 76 4.72 -21.83 10.90
N GLU A 77 3.83 -22.79 11.13
CA GLU A 77 3.32 -23.69 10.09
C GLU A 77 2.73 -22.91 8.91
N LEU A 78 2.36 -21.64 9.14
CA LEU A 78 1.84 -20.72 8.16
C LEU A 78 2.94 -20.03 7.33
N PHE A 79 4.22 -20.19 7.66
CA PHE A 79 5.29 -19.52 6.91
C PHE A 79 5.37 -20.06 5.47
N PRO A 80 5.15 -19.20 4.47
CA PRO A 80 5.22 -19.60 3.06
C PRO A 80 6.64 -20.00 2.66
N ARG A 81 6.81 -21.21 2.10
CA ARG A 81 8.13 -21.66 1.61
C ARG A 81 8.38 -21.34 0.15
N GLN A 82 7.33 -21.13 -0.65
CA GLN A 82 7.45 -20.96 -2.10
C GLN A 82 6.67 -19.75 -2.62
N ASP A 83 5.80 -19.15 -1.82
CA ASP A 83 5.02 -17.98 -2.21
C ASP A 83 5.81 -16.69 -1.91
N THR A 84 6.45 -16.15 -2.94
CA THR A 84 7.28 -14.94 -2.81
C THR A 84 6.49 -13.72 -2.34
N GLU A 85 5.21 -13.60 -2.72
CA GLU A 85 4.37 -12.47 -2.29
C GLU A 85 4.03 -12.60 -0.81
N LEU A 86 3.67 -13.80 -0.36
CA LEU A 86 3.41 -14.06 1.04
C LEU A 86 4.70 -13.94 1.88
N ILE A 87 5.86 -14.39 1.39
CA ILE A 87 7.15 -14.18 2.05
C ILE A 87 7.43 -12.66 2.18
N ALA A 88 7.15 -11.87 1.15
CA ALA A 88 7.28 -10.41 1.22
C ALA A 88 6.28 -9.79 2.20
N ALA A 89 5.06 -10.31 2.30
CA ALA A 89 4.09 -9.84 3.28
C ALA A 89 4.55 -10.14 4.71
N TYR A 90 5.10 -11.35 4.94
CA TYR A 90 5.74 -11.73 6.20
C TYR A 90 6.94 -10.82 6.51
N ALA A 91 7.84 -10.61 5.55
CA ALA A 91 8.98 -9.71 5.72
C ALA A 91 8.52 -8.29 6.11
N GLN A 92 7.48 -7.76 5.45
CA GLN A 92 6.89 -6.48 5.78
C GLN A 92 6.27 -6.45 7.19
N HIS A 93 5.65 -7.56 7.63
CA HIS A 93 5.11 -7.70 8.98
C HIS A 93 6.19 -7.57 10.06
N TYR A 94 7.38 -8.14 9.83
CA TYR A 94 8.54 -7.97 10.72
C TYR A 94 9.35 -6.69 10.47
N GLY A 95 8.85 -5.77 9.64
CA GLY A 95 9.43 -4.46 9.43
C GLY A 95 10.54 -4.38 8.38
N LEU A 96 10.79 -5.45 7.61
CA LEU A 96 11.69 -5.36 6.47
C LEU A 96 11.06 -4.48 5.37
N PRO A 97 11.85 -3.63 4.70
CA PRO A 97 11.36 -2.88 3.56
C PRO A 97 11.09 -3.83 2.38
N THR A 98 9.87 -3.79 1.83
CA THR A 98 9.46 -4.65 0.73
C THR A 98 8.98 -3.87 -0.48
N ARG A 99 8.75 -4.56 -1.61
CA ARG A 99 8.13 -3.98 -2.81
C ARG A 99 6.62 -3.90 -2.75
N LEU A 100 6.00 -4.38 -1.68
CA LEU A 100 4.56 -4.36 -1.52
C LEU A 100 4.07 -2.93 -1.29
N LEU A 101 2.90 -2.65 -1.87
CA LEU A 101 2.11 -1.46 -1.63
C LEU A 101 0.77 -1.90 -1.07
N ASP A 102 0.32 -1.22 -0.04
CA ASP A 102 -0.99 -1.46 0.55
C ASP A 102 -2.09 -0.85 -0.33
N TRP A 103 -3.04 -1.68 -0.72
CA TRP A 103 -4.22 -1.31 -1.50
C TRP A 103 -5.48 -1.74 -0.76
N THR A 104 -6.58 -1.05 -1.02
CA THR A 104 -7.89 -1.42 -0.50
C THR A 104 -8.95 -1.24 -1.58
N THR A 105 -9.98 -2.09 -1.58
CA THR A 105 -11.15 -1.94 -2.44
C THR A 105 -12.16 -0.94 -1.89
N SER A 106 -11.97 -0.49 -0.63
CA SER A 106 -12.83 0.51 0.00
C SER A 106 -12.24 1.92 -0.16
N PRO A 107 -12.91 2.84 -0.89
CA PRO A 107 -12.44 4.21 -0.99
C PRO A 107 -12.43 4.92 0.37
N TYR A 108 -13.28 4.48 1.31
CA TYR A 108 -13.36 5.07 2.65
C TYR A 108 -12.19 4.66 3.55
N PHE A 109 -11.69 3.42 3.45
CA PHE A 109 -10.46 3.03 4.15
C PHE A 109 -9.25 3.77 3.58
N ALA A 110 -9.17 3.95 2.26
CA ALA A 110 -8.13 4.80 1.68
C ALA A 110 -8.21 6.25 2.17
N ALA A 111 -9.41 6.83 2.26
CA ALA A 111 -9.60 8.17 2.80
C ALA A 111 -9.18 8.28 4.28
N PHE A 112 -9.50 7.28 5.10
CA PHE A 112 -9.04 7.20 6.49
C PHE A 112 -7.51 7.27 6.59
N PHE A 113 -6.79 6.42 5.85
CA PHE A 113 -5.32 6.42 5.86
C PHE A 113 -4.73 7.73 5.33
N CYS A 114 -5.34 8.34 4.31
CA CYS A 114 -4.96 9.68 3.85
C CYS A 114 -4.98 10.70 5.00
N ILE A 115 -6.10 10.78 5.74
CA ILE A 115 -6.27 11.71 6.86
C ILE A 115 -5.30 11.38 7.99
N PHE A 116 -5.16 10.09 8.34
CA PHE A 116 -4.21 9.63 9.36
C PHE A 116 -2.77 10.08 9.05
N TYR A 117 -2.31 9.88 7.81
CA TYR A 117 -0.99 10.36 7.39
C TYR A 117 -0.90 11.89 7.37
N CYS A 118 -1.96 12.61 6.98
CA CYS A 118 -1.97 14.07 7.06
C CYS A 118 -1.72 14.58 8.48
N ILE A 119 -2.35 13.95 9.48
CA ILE A 119 -2.19 14.33 10.90
C ILE A 119 -0.76 14.04 11.37
N ILE A 120 -0.24 12.83 11.11
CA ILE A 120 1.11 12.45 11.52
C ILE A 120 2.17 13.40 10.95
N ASN A 121 2.04 13.79 9.67
CA ASN A 121 3.03 14.64 9.04
C ASN A 121 2.96 16.10 9.49
N LYS A 122 1.82 16.57 10.00
CA LYS A 122 1.73 17.90 10.62
C LYS A 122 2.50 17.97 11.94
N ASN A 123 2.52 16.88 12.70
CA ASN A 123 3.19 16.80 14.00
C ASN A 123 4.71 16.56 13.91
N LYS A 124 5.25 16.41 12.69
CA LYS A 124 6.68 16.24 12.40
C LYS A 124 7.36 17.54 11.91
N LYS A 125 6.65 18.66 11.95
CA LYS A 125 7.17 20.01 11.71
C LYS A 125 7.20 20.78 13.02
#